data_AF-A0A2M7ZEU6-F1
#
_entry.id   AF-A0A2M7ZEU6-F1
#
_cell.length_a   1.000
_cell.length_b   1.000
_cell.length_c   1.000
_cell.angle_alpha   90.00
_cell.angle_beta   90.00
_cell.angle_gamma   90.00
#
_symmetry.space_group_name_H-M   'P 1'
#
loop_
_entity.id
_entity.type
_entity.pdbx_description
1 polymer ?
#
loop_
_entity_poly.entity_id
_entity_poly.type
_entity_poly.pdbx_seq_one_letter_code
_entity_poly.pdbx_strand_id
1 'polypeptide(L)' 'MKVLKFGGSSIGDDSRINSVVNILERNYISKNEKIAVIFSAFQGVTDKLIELGNLAYLRNQLYKEKYVE' A
#
# COMPACT_ATOMS: atom_id res chain seq x y z
N MET A 1 22.49 -5.92 6.68
CA MET A 1 21.12 -6.12 6.15
C MET A 1 20.37 -4.81 6.31
N LYS A 2 19.76 -4.28 5.25
CA LYS A 2 19.01 -3.01 5.30
C LYS A 2 17.51 -3.29 5.37
N VAL A 3 16.77 -2.42 6.04
CA VAL A 3 15.30 -2.45 6.08
C VAL A 3 14.79 -1.19 5.41
N LEU A 4 13.96 -1.36 4.38
CA LEU A 4 13.42 -0.26 3.58
C LEU A 4 11.91 -0.21 3.78
N LYS A 5 11.37 0.98 4.09
CA LYS A 5 9.94 1.16 4.30
C LYS A 5 9.35 2.12 3.29
N PHE A 6 8.27 1.70 2.63
CA PHE A 6 7.49 2.53 1.71
C PHE A 6 6.09 2.77 2.30
N GLY A 7 5.69 4.05 2.34
CA GLY A 7 4.34 4.43 2.79
C GLY A 7 3.30 4.22 1.69
N GLY A 8 2.02 4.34 2.04
CA GLY A 8 0.93 4.14 1.07
C GLY A 8 0.99 5.12 -0.11
N SER A 9 1.40 6.37 0.13
CA SER A 9 1.62 7.34 -0.95
C SER A 9 2.71 6.92 -1.93
N SER A 10 3.71 6.14 -1.50
CA SER A 10 4.78 5.62 -2.35
C SER A 10 4.35 4.47 -3.25
N ILE A 11 3.16 3.91 -3.02
CA ILE A 11 2.60 2.77 -3.78
C ILE A 11 1.14 3.02 -4.16
N GLY A 12 0.71 4.29 -4.25
CA GLY A 12 -0.69 4.64 -4.41
C GLY A 12 -1.29 4.31 -5.78
N ASP A 13 -0.45 4.09 -6.78
CA ASP A 13 -0.82 3.76 -8.16
C ASP A 13 0.28 2.89 -8.79
N ASP A 14 0.00 2.36 -9.98
CA ASP A 14 0.88 1.50 -10.76
C ASP A 14 2.23 2.16 -11.10
N SER A 15 2.20 3.45 -11.48
CA SER A 15 3.41 4.23 -11.78
C SER A 15 4.35 4.33 -10.58
N ARG A 16 3.80 4.58 -9.38
CA ARG A 16 4.56 4.65 -8.14
C ARG A 16 5.08 3.28 -7.71
N ILE A 17 4.30 2.22 -7.86
CA ILE A 17 4.77 0.85 -7.63
C ILE A 17 5.99 0.55 -8.51
N ASN A 18 5.89 0.83 -9.81
CA ASN A 18 7.00 0.64 -10.75
C ASN A 18 8.22 1.49 -10.37
N SER A 19 8.02 2.70 -9.86
CA SER A 19 9.10 3.54 -9.36
C SER A 19 9.81 2.90 -8.15
N VAL A 20 9.06 2.33 -7.21
CA VAL A 20 9.64 1.62 -6.06
C VAL A 20 10.39 0.36 -6.51
N VAL A 21 9.84 -0.43 -7.42
CA VAL A 21 10.51 -1.61 -8.00
C VAL A 21 11.85 -1.20 -8.61
N ASN A 22 11.88 -0.15 -9.43
CA ASN A 22 13.11 0.38 -10.01
C ASN A 22 14.14 0.81 -8.95
N ILE A 23 13.71 1.45 -7.85
CA ILE A 23 14.60 1.81 -6.73
C ILE A 23 15.20 0.56 -6.09
N LEU A 24 14.39 -0.48 -5.88
CA LEU A 24 14.83 -1.73 -5.26
C LEU A 24 15.84 -2.48 -6.15
N GLU A 25 15.52 -2.61 -7.43
CA GLU A 25 16.34 -3.32 -8.41
C GLU A 25 17.70 -2.65 -8.59
N ARG A 26 17.72 -1.36 -8.91
CA ARG A 26 18.95 -0.64 -9.27
C ARG A 26 19.89 -0.44 -8.08
N ASN A 27 19.33 -0.21 -6.89
CA ASN A 27 20.15 0.18 -5.75
C ASN A 27 20.55 -0.98 -4.85
N TYR A 28 19.80 -2.10 -4.87
CA TYR A 28 20.01 -3.18 -3.90
C TYR A 28 20.04 -4.58 -4.54
N ILE A 29 19.01 -4.98 -5.30
CA ILE A 29 18.90 -6.35 -5.82
C ILE A 29 20.01 -6.64 -6.84
N SER A 30 20.25 -5.73 -7.78
CA SER A 30 21.33 -5.87 -8.78
C SER A 30 22.74 -5.91 -8.18
N LYS A 31 22.90 -5.40 -6.95
CA LYS A 31 24.16 -5.43 -6.19
C LYS A 31 24.23 -6.62 -5.23
N ASN A 32 23.26 -7.53 -5.29
CA ASN A 32 23.13 -8.69 -4.42
C ASN A 32 23.10 -8.34 -2.92
N GLU A 33 22.58 -7.15 -2.58
CA GLU A 33 22.46 -6.71 -1.19
C GLU A 33 21.27 -7.40 -0.50
N LYS A 34 21.49 -7.94 0.71
CA LYS A 34 20.40 -8.48 1.54
C LYS A 34 19.57 -7.35 2.14
N ILE A 35 18.32 -7.26 1.73
CA ILE A 35 17.34 -6.28 2.19
C ILE A 35 16.06 -6.95 2.69
N ALA A 36 15.36 -6.26 3.58
CA ALA A 36 13.95 -6.50 3.89
C ALA A 36 13.14 -5.26 3.50
N VAL A 37 11.97 -5.45 2.88
CA VAL A 37 11.12 -4.36 2.44
C VAL A 37 9.77 -4.43 3.13
N ILE A 38 9.33 -3.31 3.69
CA ILE A 38 8.09 -3.17 4.45
C ILE A 38 7.20 -2.16 3.71
N PHE A 39 5.96 -2.54 3.49
CA PHE A 39 4.96 -1.69 2.84
C PHE A 39 3.82 -1.39 3.79
N SER A 40 3.36 -0.13 3.78
CA SER A 40 1.99 0.17 4.22
C SER A 40 0.98 -0.35 3.19
N ALA A 41 -0.32 -0.31 3.48
CA ALA A 41 -1.35 -0.50 2.46
C ALA A 41 -1.28 0.59 1.37
N PHE A 42 -1.91 0.36 0.21
CA PHE A 42 -2.02 1.36 -0.84
C PHE A 42 -2.67 2.66 -0.34
N GLN A 43 -2.34 3.78 -0.98
CA GLN A 43 -2.81 5.11 -0.57
C GLN A 43 -4.33 5.12 -0.33
N GLY A 44 -4.73 5.54 0.88
CA GLY A 44 -6.13 5.66 1.29
C GLY A 44 -6.86 4.36 1.60
N VAL A 45 -6.29 3.17 1.32
CA VAL A 45 -7.00 1.89 1.55
C VAL A 45 -7.31 1.66 3.03
N THR A 46 -6.36 1.96 3.93
CA THR A 46 -6.59 1.82 5.38
C THR A 46 -7.77 2.69 5.84
N ASP A 47 -7.84 3.95 5.38
CA ASP A 47 -8.92 4.86 5.75
C ASP A 47 -10.27 4.37 5.22
N LYS A 48 -10.30 3.85 3.98
CA LYS A 48 -11.50 3.22 3.39
C LYS A 48 -11.97 2.04 4.22
N LEU A 49 -11.07 1.16 4.65
CA LEU A 49 -11.40 0.00 5.48
C LEU A 49 -11.97 0.40 6.86
N ILE A 50 -11.39 1.42 7.49
CA ILE A 50 -11.90 1.97 8.75
C ILE A 50 -13.31 2.52 8.55
N GLU A 51 -13.53 3.29 7.48
CA GLU A 51 -14.86 3.83 7.17
C GLU A 51 -15.89 2.72 6.91
N LEU A 52 -15.54 1.71 6.12
CA LEU A 52 -16.40 0.56 5.87
C LEU A 52 -16.77 -0.18 7.15
N GLY A 53 -15.79 -0.38 8.05
CA GLY A 53 -16.02 -0.97 9.37
C GLY A 53 -17.02 -0.16 10.19
N ASN A 54 -16.90 1.17 10.20
CA ASN A 54 -17.83 2.06 10.89
C ASN A 54 -19.25 2.00 10.30
N LEU A 55 -19.40 2.02 8.98
CA LEU A 55 -20.70 1.90 8.32
C LEU A 55 -21.36 0.54 8.61
N ALA A 56 -20.59 -0.55 8.57
CA ALA A 56 -21.07 -1.89 8.90
C ALA A 56 -21.50 -2.00 10.36
N TYR A 57 -20.73 -1.44 11.29
CA TYR A 57 -21.07 -1.37 12.72
C TYR A 57 -22.42 -0.67 12.96
N LEU A 58 -22.68 0.42 12.23
CA LEU A 58 -23.95 1.15 12.27
C LEU A 58 -25.08 0.49 11.47
N ARG A 59 -24.85 -0.71 10.89
CA ARG A 59 -25.77 -1.42 9.99
C ARG A 59 -26.19 -0.61 8.76
N ASN A 60 -25.40 0.40 8.39
CA ASN A 60 -25.66 1.27 7.25
C ASN A 60 -25.29 0.53 5.96
N GLN A 61 -26.28 0.15 5.13
CA GLN A 61 -26.06 -0.67 3.93
C GLN A 61 -25.08 -0.05 2.91
N LEU A 62 -24.78 1.25 3.00
CA LEU A 62 -23.73 1.89 2.21
C LEU A 62 -22.37 1.17 2.30
N TYR A 63 -22.06 0.44 3.38
CA TYR A 63 -20.81 -0.34 3.45
C TYR A 63 -20.67 -1.39 2.34
N LYS A 64 -21.78 -1.81 1.71
CA LYS A 64 -21.77 -2.79 0.61
C LYS A 64 -21.49 -2.16 -0.76
N GLU A 65 -21.81 -0.88 -0.92
CA GLU A 65 -21.77 -0.18 -2.20
C GLU A 65 -20.56 0.77 -2.27
N LYS A 66 -20.14 1.28 -1.11
CA LYS A 66 -19.03 2.21 -1.02
C LYS A 66 -17.74 1.47 -1.36
N TYR A 67 -17.07 1.91 -2.43
CA TYR A 67 -15.85 1.33 -2.99
C TYR A 67 -16.02 0.02 -3.79
N VAL A 68 -17.22 -0.28 -4.28
CA VAL A 68 -17.37 -1.24 -5.39
C VAL A 68 -16.86 -0.57 -6.67
N GLU A 69 -15.88 -1.20 -7.32
CA GLU A 69 -15.41 -0.83 -8.67
C GLU A 69 -16.34 -1.40 -9.75
#